data_AF-A0A976E7U8-F1
#
_entry.id   AF-A0A976E7U8-F1
#
_cell.length_a   1.000
_cell.length_b   1.000
_cell.length_c   1.000
_cell.angle_alpha   90.00
_cell.angle_beta   90.00
_cell.angle_gamma   90.00
#
_symmetry.space_group_name_H-M   'P 1'
#
loop_
_entity.id
_entity.type
_entity.pdbx_description
1 polymer ?
#
loop_
_entity_poly.entity_id
_entity_poly.type
_entity_poly.pdbx_seq_one_letter_code
_entity_poly.pdbx_strand_id
1 'polypeptide(L)'
;MKKQWKPWLYIAAVLCMSVSCKKEECICADCGAPDQKMTYRKTIQNARADVWGSGLLIENVAGAPFFCYQQQLLYEGKLQNTYVDGQPQPFKYRVWGDIYNCDSCPTAVIGDVLHIRIDRIEMAN
;
A
#
# COMPACT_ATOMS: atom_id res chain seq x y z
N MET A 1 17.20 6.76 58.33
CA MET A 1 16.86 6.04 57.08
C MET A 1 15.47 6.43 56.63
N LYS A 2 15.31 6.97 55.41
CA LYS A 2 14.13 6.82 54.53
C LYS A 2 14.41 7.52 53.20
N LYS A 3 14.70 6.70 52.18
CA LYS A 3 14.90 7.07 50.77
C LYS A 3 13.60 7.70 50.25
N GLN A 4 13.63 8.96 49.84
CA GLN A 4 12.60 9.54 48.97
C GLN A 4 12.95 9.16 47.52
N TRP A 5 12.21 8.18 46.99
CA TRP A 5 12.39 7.66 45.64
C TRP A 5 11.41 8.38 44.70
N LYS A 6 11.93 8.87 43.57
CA LYS A 6 11.30 9.77 42.60
C LYS A 6 10.09 9.11 41.93
N PRO A 7 8.87 9.69 41.97
CA PRO A 7 7.73 9.12 41.23
C PRO A 7 7.60 9.61 39.77
N TRP A 8 8.56 10.38 39.25
CA TRP A 8 8.41 11.15 38.01
C TRP A 8 8.84 10.45 36.71
N LEU A 9 9.18 9.16 36.73
CA LEU A 9 9.69 8.44 35.54
C LEU A 9 8.67 7.52 34.85
N TYR A 10 7.46 7.35 35.39
CA TYR A 10 6.47 6.43 34.80
C TYR A 10 5.42 7.10 33.90
N ILE A 11 5.35 8.43 33.86
CA ILE A 11 4.34 9.13 33.05
C ILE A 11 4.75 9.22 31.56
N ALA A 12 6.05 9.23 31.26
CA ALA A 12 6.53 9.29 29.89
C ALA A 12 6.38 7.97 29.11
N ALA A 13 6.27 6.82 29.79
CA ALA A 13 6.13 5.53 29.13
C ALA A 13 4.70 5.24 28.63
N VAL A 14 3.67 5.88 29.22
CA VAL A 14 2.27 5.64 28.85
C VAL A 14 1.84 6.44 27.62
N LEU A 15 2.49 7.58 27.34
CA LEU A 15 2.21 8.40 26.15
C LEU A 15 2.79 7.83 24.85
N CYS A 16 3.74 6.89 24.92
CA CYS A 16 4.30 6.23 23.73
C CYS A 16 3.52 4.98 23.28
N MET A 17 2.48 4.55 24.01
CA MET A 17 1.68 3.38 23.64
C MET A 17 0.34 3.73 22.97
N SER A 18 0.11 5.00 22.63
CA SER A 18 -1.18 5.47 22.09
C SER A 18 -1.19 5.74 20.58
N VAL A 19 -0.14 5.34 19.85
CA VAL A 19 -0.16 5.31 18.37
C VAL A 19 -0.37 3.89 17.88
N SER A 20 -1.26 3.14 18.54
CA SER A 20 -1.94 2.04 17.87
C SER A 20 -2.97 2.69 16.96
N CYS A 21 -2.54 3.11 15.77
CA CYS A 21 -3.46 3.43 14.68
C CYS A 21 -4.34 2.19 14.52
N LYS A 22 -5.57 2.28 15.04
CA LYS A 22 -6.62 1.37 14.63
C LYS A 22 -6.64 1.43 13.11
N LYS A 23 -6.63 0.25 12.51
CA LYS A 23 -6.74 -0.02 11.09
C LYS A 23 -8.14 0.37 10.61
N GLU A 24 -8.52 1.61 10.86
CA GLU A 24 -9.85 2.15 10.63
C GLU A 24 -10.02 2.42 9.14
N GLU A 25 -11.14 1.94 8.64
CA GLU A 25 -11.78 2.17 7.35
C GLU A 25 -11.20 3.40 6.64
N CYS A 26 -10.32 3.17 5.67
CA CYS A 26 -9.76 4.25 4.88
C CYS A 26 -10.85 4.69 3.89
N ILE A 27 -11.46 5.86 4.13
CA ILE A 27 -12.25 6.56 3.10
C ILE A 27 -11.22 7.06 2.08
N CYS A 28 -10.88 6.17 1.16
CA CYS A 28 -9.78 6.28 0.23
C CYS A 28 -10.26 7.15 -0.94
N ALA A 29 -10.26 8.47 -0.78
CA ALA A 29 -10.58 9.41 -1.87
C ALA A 29 -9.68 9.21 -3.11
N ASP A 30 -8.51 8.59 -2.92
CA ASP A 30 -7.53 8.31 -3.97
C ASP A 30 -7.67 6.92 -4.62
N CYS A 31 -8.52 6.05 -4.06
CA CYS A 31 -8.57 4.62 -4.39
C CYS A 31 -9.99 4.17 -4.79
N GLY A 32 -11.01 4.98 -4.50
CA GLY A 32 -12.41 4.67 -4.71
C GLY A 32 -13.28 5.94 -4.77
N ALA A 33 -14.56 5.78 -5.11
CA ALA A 33 -15.51 6.89 -4.99
C ALA A 33 -15.58 7.35 -3.52
N PRO A 34 -15.73 8.66 -3.24
CA PRO A 34 -16.06 9.11 -1.89
C PRO A 34 -17.29 8.31 -1.43
N ASP A 35 -17.23 7.76 -0.22
CA ASP A 35 -18.23 6.86 0.39
C ASP A 35 -18.08 5.35 0.13
N GLN A 36 -16.98 4.89 -0.47
CA GLN A 36 -16.70 3.45 -0.56
C GLN A 36 -16.10 2.89 0.73
N LYS A 37 -16.76 1.86 1.29
CA LYS A 37 -16.24 1.10 2.43
C LYS A 37 -15.08 0.22 1.99
N MET A 38 -13.93 0.48 2.59
CA MET A 38 -12.70 -0.27 2.34
C MET A 38 -12.25 -1.00 3.59
N THR A 39 -12.04 -2.32 3.49
CA THR A 39 -11.42 -3.11 4.56
C THR A 39 -9.97 -3.38 4.22
N TYR A 40 -9.06 -3.02 5.15
CA TYR A 40 -7.64 -3.36 5.01
C TYR A 40 -7.46 -4.88 4.87
N ARG A 41 -6.60 -5.31 3.94
CA ARG A 41 -6.18 -6.70 3.78
C ARG A 41 -4.76 -6.93 4.27
N LYS A 42 -3.77 -6.27 3.65
CA LYS A 42 -2.35 -6.42 4.01
C LYS A 42 -1.49 -5.27 3.48
N THR A 43 -0.37 -5.03 4.13
CA THR A 43 0.70 -4.16 3.64
C THR A 43 1.56 -4.91 2.65
N ILE A 44 1.92 -4.23 1.58
CA ILE A 44 2.93 -4.64 0.61
C ILE A 44 4.24 -3.98 1.00
N GLN A 45 5.29 -4.78 1.13
CA GLN A 45 6.64 -4.28 1.35
C GLN A 45 7.56 -4.78 0.26
N ASN A 46 8.28 -3.85 -0.37
CA ASN A 46 9.32 -4.16 -1.35
C ASN A 46 8.82 -5.08 -2.48
N ALA A 47 7.55 -4.92 -2.89
CA ALA A 47 7.01 -5.73 -3.98
C ALA A 47 7.64 -5.31 -5.29
N ARG A 48 7.90 -6.30 -6.13
CA ARG A 48 8.44 -6.07 -7.45
C ARG A 48 7.39 -5.41 -8.33
N ALA A 49 7.77 -4.39 -9.07
CA ALA A 49 6.86 -3.71 -9.98
C ALA A 49 7.56 -3.22 -11.25
N ASP A 50 6.77 -3.04 -12.30
CA ASP A 50 7.18 -2.44 -13.56
C ASP A 50 6.03 -1.65 -14.21
N VAL A 51 6.35 -0.68 -15.06
CA VAL A 51 5.35 0.00 -15.88
C VAL A 51 5.01 -0.92 -17.04
N TRP A 52 3.73 -1.23 -17.22
CA TRP A 52 3.24 -2.04 -18.34
C TRP A 52 2.02 -1.37 -18.97
N GLY A 53 2.11 -1.02 -20.25
CA GLY A 53 1.07 -0.26 -20.93
C GLY A 53 0.85 1.10 -20.24
N SER A 54 -0.39 1.35 -19.81
CA SER A 54 -0.79 2.57 -19.09
C SER A 54 -0.87 2.41 -17.56
N GLY A 55 -0.39 1.29 -17.01
CA GLY A 55 -0.49 0.98 -15.59
C GLY A 55 0.83 0.51 -14.98
N LEU A 56 0.81 0.34 -13.66
CA LEU A 56 1.90 -0.28 -12.91
C LEU A 56 1.54 -1.73 -12.61
N LEU A 57 2.31 -2.66 -13.17
CA LEU A 57 2.25 -4.08 -12.85
C LEU A 57 3.02 -4.33 -11.55
N ILE A 58 2.34 -4.85 -10.53
CA ILE A 58 2.93 -5.22 -9.24
C ILE A 58 2.86 -6.75 -9.11
N GLU A 59 4.01 -7.38 -8.93
CA GLU A 59 4.14 -8.84 -8.87
C GLU A 59 3.61 -9.39 -7.54
N ASN A 60 2.91 -10.53 -7.64
CA ASN A 60 2.55 -11.39 -6.52
C ASN A 60 1.81 -10.68 -5.37
N VAL A 61 0.93 -9.76 -5.75
CA VAL A 61 -0.03 -9.15 -4.83
C VAL A 61 -1.13 -10.17 -4.59
N ALA A 62 -1.02 -10.88 -3.46
CA ALA A 62 -2.02 -11.86 -3.02
C ALA A 62 -2.11 -13.10 -3.94
N GLY A 63 -0.96 -13.58 -4.42
CA GLY A 63 -0.86 -14.80 -5.22
C GLY A 63 -1.09 -14.59 -6.72
N ALA A 64 -1.39 -13.36 -7.14
CA ALA A 64 -1.56 -13.00 -8.54
C ALA A 64 -0.83 -11.67 -8.88
N PRO A 65 -0.45 -11.43 -10.14
CA PRO A 65 -0.05 -10.10 -10.58
C PRO A 65 -1.22 -9.13 -10.45
N PHE A 66 -0.94 -7.91 -10.00
CA PHE A 66 -1.94 -6.84 -9.90
C PHE A 66 -1.56 -5.68 -10.80
N PHE A 67 -2.51 -5.20 -11.59
CA PHE A 67 -2.34 -4.01 -12.44
C PHE A 67 -2.99 -2.81 -11.76
N CYS A 68 -2.16 -1.87 -11.31
CA CYS A 68 -2.63 -0.61 -10.75
C CYS A 68 -2.70 0.45 -11.85
N TYR A 69 -3.92 0.84 -12.22
CA TYR A 69 -4.19 2.00 -13.09
C TYR A 69 -4.50 3.27 -12.29
N GLN A 70 -4.60 3.14 -10.97
CA GLN A 70 -4.84 4.24 -10.04
C GLN A 70 -3.50 4.91 -9.70
N GLN A 71 -3.55 6.14 -9.17
CA GLN A 71 -2.36 6.91 -8.78
C GLN A 71 -1.33 7.08 -9.92
N GLN A 72 -1.80 7.24 -11.16
CA GLN A 72 -0.96 7.45 -12.36
C GLN A 72 0.10 8.53 -12.17
N LEU A 73 -0.21 9.59 -11.42
CA LEU A 73 0.74 10.66 -11.07
C LEU A 73 2.03 10.16 -10.39
N LEU A 74 2.06 8.94 -9.84
CA LEU A 74 3.25 8.34 -9.24
C LEU A 74 4.19 7.71 -10.27
N TYR A 75 3.68 7.25 -11.42
CA TYR A 75 4.48 6.48 -12.38
C TYR A 75 4.40 6.95 -13.83
N GLU A 76 3.28 7.52 -14.27
CA GLU A 76 3.09 7.99 -15.65
C GLU A 76 4.06 9.13 -15.98
N GLY A 77 4.84 8.94 -17.04
CA GLY A 77 5.89 9.89 -17.46
C GLY A 77 7.10 9.98 -16.52
N LYS A 78 7.07 9.31 -15.35
CA LYS A 78 8.14 9.32 -14.35
C LYS A 78 8.97 8.04 -14.35
N LEU A 79 8.31 6.91 -14.59
CA LEU A 79 8.92 5.59 -14.65
C LEU A 79 8.93 5.12 -16.09
N GLN A 80 9.96 4.36 -16.45
CA GLN A 80 10.09 3.81 -17.79
C GLN A 80 9.63 2.36 -17.76
N ASN A 81 8.80 1.97 -18.74
CA ASN A 81 8.56 0.56 -19.00
C ASN A 81 9.90 -0.07 -19.36
N THR A 82 10.28 -1.11 -18.64
CA THR A 82 11.58 -1.71 -18.88
C THR A 82 11.54 -2.72 -20.02
N TYR A 83 10.34 -2.88 -20.61
CA TYR A 83 9.83 -3.57 -21.81
C TYR A 83 10.85 -3.81 -22.93
N VAL A 84 11.78 -4.75 -22.84
CA VAL A 84 12.70 -5.03 -23.95
C VAL A 84 12.09 -6.16 -24.77
N ASP A 85 11.70 -5.84 -26.00
CA ASP A 85 11.04 -6.75 -26.94
C ASP A 85 11.52 -8.21 -26.84
N GLY A 86 10.58 -9.09 -26.48
CA GLY A 86 10.81 -10.54 -26.48
C GLY A 86 11.61 -11.09 -25.30
N GLN A 87 12.03 -10.27 -24.33
CA GLN A 87 12.73 -10.76 -23.13
C GLN A 87 11.94 -10.55 -21.84
N PRO A 88 11.82 -11.57 -20.97
CA PRO A 88 11.26 -11.40 -19.64
C PRO A 88 12.11 -10.39 -18.83
N GLN A 89 11.41 -9.49 -18.17
CA GLN A 89 11.95 -8.29 -17.54
C GLN A 89 12.44 -8.57 -16.13
N PRO A 90 13.58 -8.03 -15.69
CA PRO A 90 13.79 -7.80 -14.27
C PRO A 90 12.88 -6.65 -13.82
N PHE A 91 11.94 -6.91 -12.91
CA PHE A 91 11.15 -5.86 -12.27
C PHE A 91 12.08 -4.81 -11.62
N LYS A 92 12.23 -3.65 -12.28
CA LYS A 92 13.17 -2.60 -11.86
C LYS A 92 12.63 -1.70 -10.77
N TYR A 93 11.36 -1.82 -10.39
CA TYR A 93 10.80 -1.01 -9.32
C TYR A 93 10.42 -1.86 -8.11
N ARG A 94 10.42 -1.17 -6.96
CA ARG A 94 9.96 -1.68 -5.68
C ARG A 94 8.85 -0.79 -5.16
N VAL A 95 7.77 -1.42 -4.71
CA VAL A 95 6.56 -0.75 -4.26
C VAL A 95 6.32 -1.07 -2.79
N TRP A 96 5.93 -0.04 -2.05
CA TRP A 96 5.38 -0.14 -0.70
C TRP A 96 4.02 0.51 -0.69
N GLY A 97 3.11 -0.07 0.08
CA GLY A 97 1.73 0.40 0.14
C GLY A 97 0.84 -0.58 0.87
N ASP A 98 -0.46 -0.36 0.78
CA ASP A 98 -1.47 -1.17 1.44
C ASP A 98 -2.51 -1.67 0.43
N ILE A 99 -2.94 -2.92 0.62
CA ILE A 99 -4.06 -3.52 -0.11
C ILE A 99 -5.31 -3.41 0.74
N TYR A 100 -6.36 -2.94 0.12
CA TYR A 100 -7.71 -2.87 0.66
C TYR A 100 -8.64 -3.71 -0.20
N ASN A 101 -9.67 -4.28 0.43
CA ASN A 101 -10.83 -4.80 -0.26
C ASN A 101 -11.90 -3.72 -0.31
N CYS A 102 -12.50 -3.48 -1.47
CA CYS A 102 -13.68 -2.64 -1.57
C CYS A 102 -14.92 -3.48 -1.25
N ASP A 103 -15.48 -3.29 -0.06
CA ASP A 103 -16.64 -4.08 0.39
C ASP A 103 -17.96 -3.57 -0.19
N SER A 104 -17.99 -2.31 -0.63
CA SER A 104 -19.19 -1.65 -1.15
C SER A 104 -19.07 -1.21 -2.61
N CYS A 105 -18.04 -1.68 -3.34
CA CYS A 105 -17.92 -1.37 -4.76
C CYS A 105 -19.01 -2.10 -5.55
N PRO A 106 -19.70 -1.43 -6.49
CA PRO A 106 -20.56 -2.14 -7.43
C PRO A 106 -19.67 -3.01 -8.32
N THR A 107 -19.75 -4.33 -8.14
CA THR A 107 -18.98 -5.31 -8.92
C THR A 107 -19.94 -6.29 -9.60
N ALA A 108 -19.63 -6.64 -10.85
CA ALA A 108 -20.34 -7.67 -11.61
C ALA A 108 -19.82 -9.10 -11.30
N VAL A 109 -18.80 -9.21 -10.44
CA VAL A 109 -18.15 -10.46 -10.07
C VAL A 109 -18.24 -10.71 -8.57
N ILE A 110 -18.46 -11.96 -8.21
CA ILE A 110 -18.43 -12.43 -6.82
C ILE A 110 -16.97 -12.60 -6.42
N GLY A 111 -16.52 -11.87 -5.41
CA GLY A 111 -15.15 -12.00 -4.88
C GLY A 111 -14.61 -10.71 -4.29
N ASP A 112 -13.34 -10.76 -3.89
CA ASP A 112 -12.61 -9.59 -3.41
C ASP A 112 -12.31 -8.61 -4.54
N VAL A 113 -12.66 -7.34 -4.33
CA VAL A 113 -12.28 -6.24 -5.21
C VAL A 113 -11.11 -5.51 -4.58
N LEU A 114 -9.90 -5.92 -4.96
CA LEU A 114 -8.69 -5.40 -4.36
C LEU A 114 -8.32 -4.04 -4.96
N HIS A 115 -7.98 -3.11 -4.07
CA HIS A 115 -7.34 -1.84 -4.40
C HIS A 115 -5.99 -1.75 -3.72
N ILE A 116 -5.04 -1.12 -4.38
CA ILE A 116 -3.71 -0.87 -3.83
C ILE A 116 -3.54 0.63 -3.70
N ARG A 117 -3.26 1.07 -2.47
CA ARG A 117 -2.74 2.40 -2.21
C ARG A 117 -1.22 2.30 -2.18
N ILE A 118 -0.56 2.92 -3.14
CA ILE A 118 0.89 3.01 -3.22
C ILE A 118 1.33 4.23 -2.40
N ASP A 119 2.21 3.98 -1.42
CA ASP A 119 2.83 5.04 -0.63
C ASP A 119 4.17 5.47 -1.24
N ARG A 120 4.88 4.52 -1.85
CA ARG A 120 6.24 4.74 -2.34
C ARG A 120 6.59 3.79 -3.47
N ILE A 121 7.31 4.32 -4.46
CA ILE A 121 7.96 3.57 -5.53
C ILE A 121 9.44 3.94 -5.54
N GLU A 122 10.32 2.94 -5.60
CA GLU A 122 11.77 3.13 -5.73
C GLU A 122 12.32 2.29 -6.88
N MET A 123 13.42 2.73 -7.49
CA MET A 123 14.15 1.91 -8.44
C MET A 123 15.00 0.88 -7.68
N ALA A 124 14.88 -0.39 -8.03
CA ALA A 124 15.76 -1.46 -7.61
C ALA A 124 17.11 -1.29 -8.31
N ASN A 125 18.17 -1.11 -7.53
CA ASN A 125 19.55 -1.18 -8.01
C ASN A 125 19.97 -2.61 -8.33
#